data_AF-A0A497AEF6-F1
#
_entry.id   AF-A0A497AEF6-F1
#
_cell.length_a   1.000
_cell.length_b   1.000
_cell.length_c   1.000
_cell.angle_alpha   90.00
_cell.angle_beta   90.00
_cell.angle_gamma   90.00
#
_symmetry.space_group_name_H-M   'P 1'
#
loop_
_entity.id
_entity.type
_entity.pdbx_description
1 polymer ?
#
loop_
_entity_poly.entity_id
_entity_poly.type
_entity_poly.pdbx_seq_one_letter_code
_entity_poly.pdbx_strand_id
1 'polypeptide(L)'
;MFDLTKEVPRLDLCQQLKRLGFPQETGGFYWRKFKDGWKVDYIPYISVVKRMVRQGVIIKAPTSVELDKYLPCFIYKGKDKYFKQYDTPDDTQNLLSYVNSDTGKCLITLADVYKPNLDAKMLVYLITRRYINLKELSDDNSD
;
A
#
# COMPACT_ATOMS: atom_id res chain seq x y z
N MET A 1 -20.44 -14.81 -0.45
CA MET A 1 -19.20 -15.28 0.19
C MET A 1 -18.18 -14.15 0.11
N PHE A 2 -17.61 -13.74 1.23
CA PHE A 2 -16.67 -12.61 1.29
C PHE A 2 -15.32 -13.04 0.70
N ASP A 3 -14.84 -12.30 -0.31
CA ASP A 3 -13.56 -12.60 -0.98
C ASP A 3 -12.45 -11.71 -0.40
N LEU A 4 -11.69 -12.26 0.53
CA LEU A 4 -10.59 -11.58 1.20
C LEU A 4 -9.52 -11.04 0.24
N THR A 5 -9.41 -11.60 -0.97
CA THR A 5 -8.42 -11.16 -1.95
C THR A 5 -8.73 -9.78 -2.53
N LYS A 6 -9.94 -9.26 -2.33
CA LYS A 6 -10.37 -7.91 -2.75
C LYS A 6 -10.09 -6.84 -1.68
N GLU A 7 -9.82 -7.26 -0.44
CA GLU A 7 -9.58 -6.36 0.71
C GLU A 7 -8.09 -6.03 0.92
N VAL A 8 -7.21 -6.71 0.18
CA VAL A 8 -5.75 -6.56 0.26
C VAL A 8 -5.13 -6.51 -1.14
N PRO A 9 -3.92 -5.96 -1.30
CA PRO A 9 -3.25 -5.95 -2.58
C PRO A 9 -2.92 -7.37 -3.03
N ARG A 10 -2.83 -7.55 -4.34
CA ARG A 10 -2.31 -8.78 -4.95
C ARG A 10 -0.92 -9.12 -4.43
N LEU A 11 -0.59 -10.41 -4.47
CA LEU A 11 0.68 -10.94 -3.97
C LEU A 11 1.92 -10.27 -4.57
N ASP A 12 1.91 -9.97 -5.87
CA ASP A 12 3.01 -9.32 -6.57
C ASP A 12 3.30 -7.92 -6.02
N LEU A 13 2.25 -7.13 -5.74
CA LEU A 13 2.36 -5.81 -5.11
C LEU A 13 2.87 -5.93 -3.66
N CYS A 14 2.35 -6.90 -2.89
CA CYS A 14 2.83 -7.13 -1.52
C CYS A 14 4.32 -7.53 -1.49
N GLN A 15 4.77 -8.34 -2.45
CA GLN A 15 6.18 -8.69 -2.62
C GLN A 15 7.05 -7.48 -2.99
N GLN A 16 6.54 -6.54 -3.78
CA GLN A 16 7.23 -5.29 -4.10
C GLN A 16 7.32 -4.39 -2.86
N LEU A 17 6.21 -4.20 -2.14
CA LEU A 17 6.19 -3.45 -0.88
C LEU A 17 7.20 -4.01 0.14
N LYS A 18 7.26 -5.34 0.31
CA LYS A 18 8.26 -5.98 1.16
C LYS A 18 9.69 -5.63 0.74
N ARG A 19 10.00 -5.67 -0.57
CA ARG A 19 11.33 -5.31 -1.09
C ARG A 19 11.67 -3.83 -0.87
N LEU A 20 10.66 -2.96 -0.89
CA LEU A 20 10.80 -1.53 -0.63
C LEU A 20 10.85 -1.18 0.88
N GLY A 21 10.78 -2.17 1.77
CA GLY A 21 10.91 -1.96 3.21
C GLY A 21 9.59 -1.69 3.94
N PHE A 22 8.44 -1.98 3.33
CA PHE A 22 7.15 -1.87 4.03
C PHE A 22 7.10 -2.81 5.26
N PRO A 23 6.59 -2.35 6.42
CA PRO A 23 6.56 -3.14 7.65
C PRO A 23 5.92 -4.51 7.45
N GLN A 24 6.62 -5.56 7.89
CA GLN A 24 6.18 -6.95 7.72
C GLN A 24 5.71 -7.61 9.02
N GLU A 25 6.04 -7.03 10.17
CA GLU A 25 5.84 -7.66 11.48
C GLU A 25 4.68 -7.03 12.28
N THR A 26 3.58 -6.70 11.60
CA THR A 26 2.36 -6.14 12.23
C THR A 26 1.28 -7.22 12.42
N GLY A 27 0.19 -6.95 13.12
CA GLY A 27 -0.98 -7.86 13.08
C GLY A 27 -1.72 -7.80 11.74
N GLY A 28 -2.67 -8.70 11.51
CA GLY A 28 -3.67 -8.54 10.44
C GLY A 28 -3.54 -9.53 9.29
N PHE A 29 -3.80 -9.08 8.06
CA PHE A 29 -3.80 -9.94 6.87
C PHE A 29 -2.42 -10.20 6.28
N TYR A 30 -2.24 -11.43 5.79
CA TYR A 30 -1.01 -11.93 5.19
C TYR A 30 -1.30 -12.80 3.99
N TRP A 31 -0.46 -12.70 2.97
CA TRP A 31 -0.30 -13.79 2.00
C TRP A 31 0.53 -14.88 2.66
N ARG A 32 -0.03 -16.09 2.78
CA ARG A 32 0.62 -17.26 3.36
C ARG A 32 0.85 -18.33 2.31
N LYS A 33 2.06 -18.89 2.30
CA LYS A 33 2.46 -19.95 1.38
C LYS A 33 2.01 -21.31 1.93
N PHE A 34 1.18 -22.00 1.16
CA PHE A 34 0.78 -23.40 1.37
C PHE A 34 1.39 -24.29 0.28
N LYS A 35 1.18 -25.61 0.37
CA LYS A 35 1.63 -26.56 -0.67
C LYS A 35 1.01 -26.25 -2.03
N ASP A 36 -0.26 -25.85 -2.04
CA ASP A 36 -1.03 -25.60 -3.26
C ASP A 36 -1.00 -24.12 -3.71
N GLY A 37 -0.09 -23.32 -3.16
CA GLY A 37 0.07 -21.90 -3.53
C GLY A 37 -0.19 -20.92 -2.39
N TRP A 38 -0.33 -19.64 -2.75
CA TRP A 38 -0.50 -18.55 -1.80
C TRP A 38 -1.98 -18.28 -1.53
N LYS A 39 -2.34 -18.07 -0.26
CA LYS A 39 -3.70 -17.71 0.15
C LYS A 39 -3.66 -16.55 1.15
N VAL A 40 -4.70 -15.72 1.16
CA VAL A 40 -4.86 -14.67 2.18
C VAL A 40 -5.31 -15.33 3.49
N ASP A 41 -4.62 -15.01 4.58
CA ASP A 41 -4.87 -15.52 5.93
C ASP A 41 -4.83 -14.35 6.92
N TYR A 42 -5.62 -14.42 7.99
CA TYR A 42 -5.63 -13.40 9.05
C TYR A 42 -4.87 -13.92 10.27
N ILE A 43 -3.79 -13.23 10.64
CA ILE A 43 -2.88 -13.64 11.72
C ILE A 43 -2.81 -12.50 12.75
N PRO A 44 -3.57 -12.58 13.86
CA PRO A 44 -3.62 -11.50 14.85
C PRO A 44 -2.41 -11.46 15.79
N TYR A 45 -1.74 -12.60 16.01
CA TYR A 45 -0.70 -12.71 17.03
C TYR A 45 0.69 -12.32 16.49
N ILE A 46 1.21 -11.17 16.93
CA ILE A 46 2.50 -10.62 16.48
C ILE A 46 3.67 -11.60 16.70
N SER A 47 3.69 -12.35 17.79
CA SER A 47 4.74 -13.35 18.07
C SER A 47 4.80 -14.44 17.00
N VAL A 48 3.64 -14.89 16.51
CA VAL A 48 3.51 -15.87 15.42
C VAL A 48 3.96 -15.25 14.10
N VAL A 49 3.53 -14.01 13.82
CA VAL A 49 3.92 -13.25 12.62
C VAL A 49 5.44 -13.14 12.52
N LYS A 50 6.12 -12.66 13.57
CA LYS A 50 7.59 -12.47 13.56
C LYS A 50 8.32 -13.75 13.17
N ARG A 51 7.93 -14.88 13.75
CA ARG A 51 8.50 -16.19 13.43
C ARG A 51 8.26 -16.58 11.96
N MET A 52 7.03 -16.41 11.47
CA MET A 52 6.64 -16.81 10.11
C MET A 52 7.23 -15.89 9.02
N VAL A 53 7.39 -14.60 9.29
CA VAL A 53 8.08 -13.65 8.40
C VAL A 53 9.53 -14.07 8.22
N ARG A 54 10.24 -14.40 9.31
CA ARG A 54 11.64 -14.88 9.28
C ARG A 54 11.79 -16.19 8.51
N GLN A 55 10.81 -17.08 8.61
CA GLN A 55 10.76 -18.32 7.83
C GLN A 55 10.40 -18.08 6.34
N GLY A 56 10.01 -16.87 5.96
CA GLY A 56 9.64 -16.54 4.58
C GLY A 56 8.32 -17.19 4.12
N VAL A 57 7.50 -17.67 5.05
CA VAL A 57 6.24 -18.37 4.73
C VAL A 57 5.02 -17.44 4.68
N ILE A 58 5.19 -16.19 5.10
CA ILE A 58 4.18 -15.12 4.97
C ILE A 58 4.78 -13.82 4.44
N ILE A 59 3.92 -13.01 3.82
CA ILE A 59 4.19 -11.64 3.37
C ILE A 59 3.00 -10.78 3.80
N LYS A 60 3.27 -9.61 4.40
CA LYS A 60 2.20 -8.70 4.84
C LYS A 60 1.30 -8.32 3.66
N ALA A 61 0.00 -8.44 3.86
CA ALA A 61 -1.03 -8.05 2.91
C ALA A 61 -1.81 -6.88 3.54
N PRO A 62 -1.30 -5.63 3.42
CA PRO A 62 -1.88 -4.50 4.13
C PRO A 62 -3.26 -4.14 3.58
N THR A 63 -4.19 -3.73 4.42
CA THR A 63 -5.48 -3.20 3.93
C THR A 63 -5.29 -1.82 3.29
N SER A 64 -6.31 -1.34 2.56
CA SER A 64 -6.33 0.04 2.06
C SER A 64 -6.13 1.07 3.19
N VAL A 65 -6.73 0.83 4.37
CA VAL A 65 -6.56 1.69 5.55
C VAL A 65 -5.13 1.67 6.07
N GLU A 66 -4.47 0.51 6.10
CA GLU A 66 -3.06 0.41 6.50
C GLU A 66 -2.15 1.13 5.50
N LEU A 67 -2.44 1.03 4.20
CA LEU A 67 -1.66 1.68 3.14
C LEU A 67 -1.83 3.21 3.15
N ASP A 68 -3.04 3.71 3.39
CA ASP A 68 -3.32 5.15 3.35
C ASP A 68 -2.54 5.93 4.42
N LYS A 69 -2.21 5.29 5.55
CA LYS A 69 -1.30 5.85 6.58
C LYS A 69 0.09 6.21 6.06
N TYR A 70 0.53 5.55 4.98
CA TYR A 70 1.83 5.81 4.35
C TYR A 70 1.69 6.62 3.05
N LEU A 71 0.47 6.92 2.60
CA LEU A 71 0.21 7.77 1.45
C LEU A 71 0.03 9.22 1.92
N PRO A 72 1.03 10.11 1.71
CA PRO A 72 0.96 11.45 2.24
C PRO A 72 -0.20 12.25 1.61
N CYS A 73 -0.76 13.20 2.35
CA CYS A 73 -1.80 14.08 1.80
C CYS A 73 -1.29 14.98 0.67
N PHE A 74 0.02 15.23 0.62
CA PHE A 74 0.67 15.98 -0.45
C PHE A 74 2.14 15.56 -0.60
N ILE A 75 2.72 15.86 -1.77
CA ILE A 75 4.14 15.70 -2.06
C ILE A 75 4.69 16.94 -2.75
N TYR A 76 6.01 17.13 -2.70
CA TYR A 76 6.70 18.20 -3.41
C TYR A 76 7.49 17.67 -4.60
N LYS A 77 7.50 18.44 -5.69
CA LYS A 77 8.45 18.27 -6.81
C LYS A 77 9.06 19.62 -7.15
N GLY A 78 10.27 19.86 -6.63
CA GLY A 78 10.84 21.20 -6.66
C GLY A 78 10.05 22.13 -5.73
N LYS A 79 9.58 23.26 -6.26
CA LYS A 79 8.74 24.22 -5.51
C LYS A 79 7.24 23.90 -5.59
N ASP A 80 6.86 22.99 -6.49
CA ASP A 80 5.46 22.66 -6.72
C ASP A 80 4.96 21.66 -5.67
N LYS A 81 3.81 21.96 -5.07
CA LYS A 81 3.07 21.07 -4.17
C LYS A 81 1.96 20.35 -4.94
N TYR A 82 1.80 19.05 -4.72
CA TYR A 82 0.75 18.23 -5.33
C TYR A 82 -0.03 17.51 -4.25
N PHE A 83 -1.36 17.56 -4.30
CA PHE A 83 -2.26 17.00 -3.30
C PHE A 83 -2.84 15.67 -3.75
N LYS A 84 -2.95 14.73 -2.80
CA LYS A 84 -3.58 13.43 -2.98
C LYS A 84 -5.07 13.62 -3.25
N GLN A 85 -5.57 13.01 -4.31
CA GLN A 85 -6.99 13.02 -4.69
C GLN A 85 -7.44 11.61 -5.07
N TYR A 86 -8.55 11.17 -4.51
CA TYR A 86 -9.25 9.96 -4.91
C TYR A 86 -10.44 10.33 -5.78
N ASP A 87 -10.69 9.54 -6.81
CA ASP A 87 -11.87 9.68 -7.67
C ASP A 87 -12.36 8.29 -8.11
N THR A 88 -13.65 8.20 -8.39
CA THR A 88 -14.32 6.98 -8.85
C THR A 88 -15.22 7.40 -10.01
N PRO A 89 -14.65 7.58 -11.21
CA PRO A 89 -15.37 8.16 -12.35
C PRO A 89 -16.52 7.25 -12.83
N ASP A 90 -16.43 5.95 -12.56
CA ASP A 90 -17.42 4.93 -12.87
C ASP A 90 -17.28 3.73 -11.92
N ASP A 91 -18.22 2.79 -11.99
CA ASP A 91 -18.24 1.59 -11.12
C ASP A 91 -17.13 0.56 -11.41
N THR A 92 -16.27 0.82 -12.40
CA THR A 92 -15.27 -0.14 -12.89
C THR A 92 -13.85 0.17 -12.42
N GLN A 93 -13.58 1.41 -12.00
CA GLN A 93 -12.23 1.82 -11.63
C GLN A 93 -12.21 2.88 -10.52
N ASN A 94 -11.19 2.76 -9.67
CA ASN A 94 -10.78 3.80 -8.74
C ASN A 94 -9.54 4.49 -9.30
N LEU A 95 -9.47 5.81 -9.10
CA LEU A 95 -8.35 6.65 -9.46
C LEU A 95 -7.70 7.24 -8.20
N LEU A 96 -6.37 7.31 -8.21
CA LEU A 96 -5.59 8.01 -7.20
C LEU A 96 -4.56 8.88 -7.91
N SER A 97 -4.61 10.17 -7.61
CA SER A 97 -3.79 11.19 -8.27
C SER A 97 -3.07 12.10 -7.28
N TYR A 98 -1.96 12.69 -7.72
CA TYR A 98 -1.34 13.84 -7.09
C TYR A 98 -1.39 15.04 -8.03
N VAL A 99 -2.20 16.05 -7.69
CA VAL A 99 -2.52 17.19 -8.55
C VAL A 99 -2.13 18.50 -7.86
N ASN A 100 -1.53 19.42 -8.61
CA ASN A 100 -1.28 20.76 -8.12
C ASN A 100 -2.55 21.61 -8.28
N SER A 101 -3.14 22.04 -7.17
CA SER A 101 -4.44 22.74 -7.17
C SER A 101 -4.41 24.10 -7.85
N ASP A 102 -3.27 24.79 -7.83
CA ASP A 102 -3.14 26.15 -8.39
C ASP A 102 -3.07 26.14 -9.92
N THR A 103 -2.41 25.12 -10.48
CA THR A 103 -2.16 25.01 -11.93
C THR A 103 -3.02 23.97 -12.62
N GLY A 104 -3.72 23.11 -11.86
CA GLY A 104 -4.43 21.92 -12.38
C GLY A 104 -3.50 20.82 -12.90
N LYS A 105 -2.18 20.97 -12.75
CA LYS A 105 -1.20 20.02 -13.28
C LYS A 105 -1.22 18.71 -12.49
N CYS A 106 -1.46 17.60 -13.19
CA CYS A 106 -1.32 16.26 -12.62
C CYS A 106 0.16 15.81 -12.68
N LEU A 107 0.70 15.35 -11.55
CA LEU A 107 2.01 14.71 -11.50
C LEU A 107 1.95 13.23 -11.84
N ILE A 108 0.94 12.54 -11.31
CA ILE A 108 0.70 11.12 -11.51
C ILE A 108 -0.77 10.82 -11.23
N THR A 109 -1.36 9.95 -12.06
CA THR A 109 -2.65 9.32 -11.85
C THR A 109 -2.49 7.83 -12.11
N LEU A 110 -3.00 6.99 -11.21
CA LEU A 110 -3.08 5.56 -11.39
C LEU A 110 -4.53 5.11 -11.29
N ALA A 111 -4.84 3.98 -11.95
CA ALA A 111 -6.15 3.35 -11.92
C ALA A 111 -6.05 1.88 -11.48
N ASP A 112 -7.03 1.42 -10.72
CA ASP A 112 -7.26 0.00 -10.43
C ASP A 112 -8.72 -0.26 -10.06
N VAL A 113 -9.22 -1.45 -10.36
CA VAL A 113 -10.56 -1.90 -9.95
C VAL A 113 -10.63 -2.00 -8.42
N TYR A 114 -9.56 -2.45 -7.76
CA TYR A 114 -9.53 -2.65 -6.31
C TYR A 114 -8.68 -1.60 -5.61
N LYS A 115 -9.29 -0.84 -4.69
CA LYS A 115 -8.62 0.21 -3.93
C LYS A 115 -7.31 -0.23 -3.25
N PRO A 116 -7.20 -1.41 -2.60
CA PRO A 116 -5.93 -1.85 -2.01
C PRO A 116 -4.80 -1.97 -3.05
N ASN A 117 -5.09 -2.44 -4.27
CA ASN A 117 -4.09 -2.48 -5.34
C ASN A 117 -3.68 -1.07 -5.77
N LEU A 118 -4.65 -0.16 -5.92
CA LEU A 118 -4.40 1.23 -6.29
C LEU A 118 -3.47 1.91 -5.28
N ASP A 119 -3.78 1.79 -4.00
CA ASP A 119 -2.99 2.38 -2.92
C ASP A 119 -1.57 1.79 -2.90
N ALA A 120 -1.44 0.47 -3.04
CA ALA A 120 -0.14 -0.20 -3.07
C ALA A 120 0.69 0.23 -4.29
N LYS A 121 0.07 0.32 -5.48
CA LYS A 121 0.73 0.80 -6.70
C LYS A 121 1.23 2.24 -6.53
N MET A 122 0.41 3.12 -5.96
CA MET A 122 0.80 4.51 -5.71
C MET A 122 1.95 4.57 -4.72
N LEU A 123 1.88 3.82 -3.62
CA LEU A 123 2.94 3.77 -2.62
C LEU A 123 4.26 3.28 -3.23
N VAL A 124 4.22 2.20 -4.03
CA VAL A 124 5.37 1.69 -4.79
C VAL A 124 5.96 2.77 -5.69
N TYR A 125 5.12 3.50 -6.43
CA TYR A 125 5.55 4.58 -7.31
C TYR A 125 6.26 5.69 -6.54
N LEU A 126 5.66 6.17 -5.45
CA LEU A 126 6.21 7.27 -4.64
C LEU A 126 7.56 6.91 -4.03
N ILE A 127 7.70 5.70 -3.47
CA ILE A 127 8.97 5.23 -2.90
C ILE A 127 10.03 5.08 -3.99
N THR A 128 9.68 4.45 -5.12
CA THR A 128 10.63 4.19 -6.22
C THR A 128 11.14 5.48 -6.84
N ARG A 129 10.31 6.53 -6.87
CA ARG A 129 10.68 7.87 -7.36
C ARG A 129 11.27 8.78 -6.29
N ARG A 130 11.46 8.28 -5.06
CA ARG A 130 12.00 9.02 -3.91
C ARG A 130 11.17 10.26 -3.54
N TYR A 131 9.86 10.21 -3.74
CA TYR A 131 8.95 11.23 -3.21
C TYR A 131 8.69 11.05 -1.72
N ILE A 132 8.81 9.82 -1.21
CA ILE A 132 8.67 9.48 0.20
C ILE A 132 9.72 8.45 0.61
N ASN A 133 9.98 8.40 1.91
CA ASN A 133 10.77 7.37 2.57
C ASN A 133 9.94 6.77 3.71
N LEU A 134 9.70 5.46 3.67
CA LEU A 134 8.85 4.78 4.65
C LEU A 134 9.38 4.88 6.10
N LYS A 135 10.68 5.05 6.29
CA LYS A 135 11.28 5.19 7.62
C LYS A 135 10.97 6.54 8.26
N GLU A 136 10.83 7.59 7.46
CA GLU A 136 10.53 8.93 7.95
C GLU A 136 9.04 9.04 8.35
N LEU A 137 8.16 8.34 7.63
CA LEU A 137 6.71 8.33 7.90
C LEU A 137 6.31 7.51 9.13
N SER A 138 7.16 6.60 9.62
CA SER A 138 6.86 5.83 10.83
C SER A 138 7.08 6.63 12.12
N ASP A 139 7.93 7.65 12.08
CA ASP A 139 8.33 8.40 13.28
C ASP A 139 7.28 9.47 13.65
N ASP A 140 6.60 10.05 12.66
CA ASP A 140 5.53 11.05 12.84
C ASP A 140 4.20 10.51 13.41
N ASN A 141 4.06 9.18 13.54
CA ASN A 141 2.84 8.54 14.09
C ASN A 141 3.00 8.11 15.56
N SER A 142 3.97 8.70 16.28
CA SER A 142 4.35 8.36 17.65
C SER A 142 3.83 9.33 18.73
N ASP A 143 2.98 10.30 18.37
CA ASP A 143 2.38 11.27 19.30
C ASP A 143 1.01 10.83 19.84
#